data_AF-A0A1I6CAQ6-F1
#
_entry.id   AF-A0A1I6CAQ6-F1
#
_cell.length_a   1.000
_cell.length_b   1.000
_cell.length_c   1.000
_cell.angle_alpha   90.00
_cell.angle_beta   90.00
_cell.angle_gamma   90.00
#
_symmetry.space_group_name_H-M   'P 1'
#
loop_
_entity.id
_entity.type
_entity.pdbx_description
1 polymer ?
#
loop_
_entity_poly.entity_id
_entity_poly.type
_entity_poly.pdbx_seq_one_letter_code
_entity_poly.pdbx_strand_id
1 'polypeptide(L)'
;MIDLSPVEIGGHTFLSVTVILPKTTLLVVTSDHGYIMCGALDVGLLNAKLKDRKIIAGRAVGVKTIQQLLDAPLESVTVEAEARGITKGMIGKDALLKMI
;
A
#
# COMPACT_ATOMS: atom_id res chain seq x y z
N MET A 1 14.60 -7.28 -12.16
CA MET A 1 15.03 -5.89 -11.88
C MET A 1 14.20 -5.37 -10.71
N ILE A 2 14.83 -4.68 -9.77
CA ILE A 2 14.17 -4.01 -8.64
C ILE A 2 14.50 -2.52 -8.76
N ASP A 3 13.49 -1.67 -8.67
CA ASP A 3 13.62 -0.22 -8.62
C ASP A 3 13.15 0.29 -7.26
N LEU A 4 13.94 1.20 -6.68
CA LEU A 4 13.61 1.92 -5.47
C LEU A 4 13.72 3.40 -5.74
N SER A 5 12.63 4.14 -5.54
CA SER A 5 12.57 5.56 -5.83
C SER A 5 11.79 6.31 -4.75
N PRO A 6 12.25 7.50 -4.30
CA PRO A 6 11.48 8.32 -3.39
C PRO A 6 10.22 8.87 -4.08
N VAL A 7 9.14 9.04 -3.30
CA VAL A 7 7.90 9.68 -3.75
C VAL A 7 7.50 10.73 -2.72
N GLU A 8 7.27 11.96 -3.15
CA GLU A 8 6.77 13.03 -2.28
C GLU A 8 5.24 13.10 -2.33
N ILE A 9 4.61 13.07 -1.15
CA ILE A 9 3.16 13.19 -0.98
C ILE A 9 2.91 14.09 0.22
N GLY A 10 2.21 15.22 0.02
CA GLY A 10 1.82 16.12 1.11
C GLY A 10 3.00 16.66 1.94
N GLY A 11 4.19 16.82 1.35
CA GLY A 11 5.40 17.27 2.05
C GLY A 11 6.16 16.18 2.81
N HIS A 12 5.75 14.92 2.68
CA HIS A 12 6.42 13.76 3.25
C HIS A 12 7.02 12.87 2.17
N THR A 13 8.17 12.27 2.45
CA THR A 13 8.83 11.33 1.54
C THR A 13 8.44 9.90 1.90
N PHE A 14 7.99 9.16 0.90
CA PHE A 14 7.70 7.74 0.94
C PHE A 14 8.67 6.99 0.04
N LEU A 15 8.84 5.69 0.27
CA LEU A 15 9.65 4.83 -0.58
C LEU A 15 8.74 4.03 -1.51
N SER A 16 8.91 4.19 -2.81
CA SER A 16 8.33 3.28 -3.79
C SER A 16 9.28 2.12 -4.09
N VAL A 17 8.71 0.93 -4.23
CA VAL A 17 9.42 -0.29 -4.59
C VAL A 17 8.68 -0.95 -5.75
N THR A 18 9.39 -1.16 -6.85
CA THR A 18 8.88 -1.88 -8.02
C THR A 18 9.73 -3.12 -8.26
N VAL A 19 9.11 -4.30 -8.33
CA VAL A 19 9.79 -5.56 -8.65
C VAL A 19 9.20 -6.14 -9.93
N ILE A 20 10.03 -6.23 -10.97
CA ILE A 20 9.66 -6.90 -12.21
C ILE A 20 9.82 -8.40 -12.02
N LEU A 21 8.71 -9.13 -12.12
CA LEU A 21 8.62 -10.58 -11.99
C LEU A 21 8.19 -11.21 -13.33
N PRO A 22 8.35 -12.53 -13.52
CA PRO A 22 7.81 -13.21 -14.69
C PRO A 22 6.30 -12.98 -14.79
N LYS A 23 5.86 -12.35 -15.90
CA LYS A 23 4.46 -12.09 -16.24
C LYS A 23 3.71 -11.14 -15.28
N THR A 24 4.38 -10.47 -14.34
CA THR A 24 3.73 -9.55 -13.40
C THR A 24 4.71 -8.50 -12.84
N THR A 25 4.17 -7.48 -12.19
CA THR A 25 4.96 -6.45 -11.50
C THR A 25 4.43 -6.26 -10.09
N LEU A 26 5.32 -6.33 -9.11
CA LEU A 26 5.03 -6.01 -7.72
C LEU A 26 5.24 -4.50 -7.52
N LEU A 27 4.26 -3.83 -6.90
CA LEU A 27 4.31 -2.40 -6.64
C LEU A 27 3.98 -2.17 -5.17
N VAL A 28 4.84 -1.45 -4.47
CA VAL A 28 4.65 -1.05 -3.07
C VAL A 28 5.00 0.43 -2.94
N VAL A 29 4.25 1.15 -2.11
CA VAL A 29 4.68 2.43 -1.56
C VAL A 29 4.58 2.33 -0.04
N THR A 30 5.68 2.62 0.65
CA THR A 30 5.80 2.41 2.10
C THR A 30 6.27 3.67 2.82
N SER A 31 5.82 3.76 4.06
CA SER A 31 6.27 4.68 5.11
C SER A 31 6.95 3.88 6.23
N ASP A 32 7.29 4.55 7.32
CA ASP A 32 7.81 3.90 8.53
C ASP A 32 6.74 3.13 9.32
N HIS A 33 5.44 3.37 9.09
CA HIS A 33 4.37 2.73 9.88
C HIS A 33 3.42 1.85 9.07
N GLY A 34 3.36 2.02 7.75
CA GLY A 34 2.49 1.22 6.89
C GLY A 34 2.82 1.32 5.41
N TYR A 35 2.10 0.55 4.61
CA TYR A 35 2.31 0.51 3.16
C TYR A 35 1.03 0.27 2.38
N ILE A 36 1.02 0.71 1.13
CA ILE A 36 0.05 0.27 0.13
C ILE A 36 0.74 -0.59 -0.92
N MET A 37 0.02 -1.56 -1.46
CA MET A 37 0.56 -2.51 -2.42
C MET A 37 -0.47 -2.87 -3.49
N CYS A 38 0.02 -3.30 -4.66
CA CYS A 38 -0.84 -3.85 -5.70
C CYS A 38 -1.57 -5.14 -5.27
N GLY A 39 -2.36 -5.71 -6.17
CA GLY A 39 -3.28 -6.81 -5.88
C GLY A 39 -2.65 -8.12 -5.38
N ALA A 40 -1.32 -8.21 -5.28
CA ALA A 40 -0.61 -9.33 -4.68
C ALA A 40 -0.67 -9.32 -3.13
N LEU A 41 -1.06 -8.21 -2.50
CA LEU A 41 -1.23 -8.14 -1.05
C LEU A 41 -2.44 -8.96 -0.58
N ASP A 42 -2.21 -9.90 0.34
CA ASP A 42 -3.28 -10.68 0.97
C ASP A 42 -3.66 -10.06 2.33
N VAL A 43 -4.55 -9.06 2.30
CA VAL A 43 -5.09 -8.39 3.50
C VAL A 43 -5.83 -9.38 4.42
N GLY A 44 -6.49 -10.40 3.85
CA GLY A 44 -7.19 -11.42 4.62
C GLY A 44 -6.24 -12.24 5.49
N LEU A 45 -5.12 -12.67 4.92
CA LEU A 45 -4.04 -13.35 5.65
C LEU A 45 -3.47 -12.45 6.75
N LEU A 46 -3.20 -11.17 6.46
CA LEU A 46 -2.68 -10.23 7.47
C LEU A 46 -3.62 -10.13 8.67
N ASN A 47 -4.93 -9.98 8.42
CA ASN A 47 -5.93 -9.85 9.46
C ASN A 47 -6.21 -11.16 10.21
N ALA A 48 -6.13 -12.31 9.55
CA ALA A 48 -6.52 -13.60 10.13
C ALA A 48 -5.36 -14.33 10.84
N LYS A 49 -4.14 -14.23 10.29
CA LYS A 49 -2.99 -15.02 10.74
C LYS A 49 -1.89 -14.19 11.38
N LEU A 50 -1.84 -12.88 11.11
CA LEU A 50 -0.79 -11.97 11.58
C LEU A 50 -1.36 -10.77 12.36
N LYS A 51 -2.54 -10.94 12.97
CA LYS A 51 -3.26 -9.88 13.66
C LYS A 51 -2.46 -9.25 14.80
N ASP A 52 -1.69 -10.06 15.51
CA ASP A 52 -0.80 -9.66 16.60
C ASP A 52 0.26 -8.64 16.16
N ARG A 53 0.64 -8.64 14.88
CA ARG A 53 1.62 -7.71 14.31
C ARG A 53 1.06 -6.31 14.04
N LYS A 54 -0.26 -6.12 14.09
CA LYS A 54 -0.92 -4.82 13.87
C LYS A 54 -0.41 -4.12 12.60
N ILE A 55 -0.38 -4.86 11.49
CA ILE A 55 0.12 -4.33 10.22
C ILE A 55 -0.87 -3.31 9.65
N ILE A 56 -0.40 -2.12 9.31
CA ILE A 56 -1.17 -1.09 8.62
C ILE A 56 -0.90 -1.20 7.14
N ALA A 57 -1.86 -1.73 6.39
CA ALA A 57 -1.70 -1.91 4.96
C ALA A 57 -2.98 -1.73 4.14
N GLY A 58 -2.80 -1.32 2.89
CA GLY A 58 -3.86 -1.19 1.90
C GLY A 58 -3.53 -1.89 0.59
N ARG A 59 -4.54 -2.51 -0.03
CA ARG A 59 -4.43 -3.20 -1.33
C ARG A 59 -5.18 -2.41 -2.40
N ALA A 60 -4.53 -2.14 -3.53
CA ALA A 60 -5.19 -1.67 -4.75
C ALA A 60 -5.11 -2.72 -5.86
N VAL A 61 -6.15 -2.81 -6.69
CA VAL A 61 -6.24 -3.76 -7.82
C VAL A 61 -6.28 -3.03 -9.16
N GLY A 62 -5.90 -3.70 -10.24
CA GLY A 62 -5.92 -3.12 -11.59
C GLY A 62 -4.79 -2.13 -11.89
N VAL A 63 -3.82 -1.96 -10.98
CA VAL A 63 -2.70 -1.02 -11.09
C VAL A 63 -1.45 -1.68 -11.68
N LYS A 64 -0.71 -0.94 -12.50
CA LYS A 64 0.50 -1.38 -13.21
C LYS A 64 1.71 -0.46 -12.99
N THR A 65 1.52 0.71 -12.39
CA THR A 65 2.58 1.67 -12.09
C THR A 65 2.43 2.23 -10.68
N ILE A 66 3.51 2.82 -10.13
CA ILE A 66 3.46 3.51 -8.83
C ILE A 66 2.40 4.63 -8.84
N GLN A 67 2.35 5.44 -9.91
CA GLN A 67 1.33 6.50 -10.01
C GLN A 67 -0.10 5.95 -9.96
N GLN A 68 -0.36 4.83 -10.65
CA GLN A 68 -1.67 4.18 -10.60
C GLN A 68 -1.98 3.64 -9.20
N LEU A 69 -0.99 3.10 -8.48
CA LEU A 69 -1.15 2.66 -7.09
C LEU A 69 -1.48 3.83 -6.15
N LEU A 70 -0.86 5.00 -6.35
CA LEU A 70 -1.11 6.21 -5.57
C LEU A 70 -2.50 6.81 -5.80
N ASP A 71 -2.99 6.76 -7.04
CA ASP A 71 -4.28 7.36 -7.42
C ASP A 71 -5.46 6.38 -7.36
N ALA A 72 -5.21 5.08 -7.23
CA ALA A 72 -6.27 4.08 -7.15
C ALA A 72 -6.97 4.07 -5.78
N PRO A 73 -8.28 3.78 -5.75
CA PRO A 73 -8.97 3.46 -4.50
C PRO A 73 -8.48 2.13 -3.94
N LEU A 74 -8.29 2.06 -2.63
CA LEU A 74 -7.98 0.82 -1.93
C LEU A 74 -9.18 -0.14 -2.00
N GLU A 75 -8.95 -1.32 -2.56
CA GLU A 75 -9.93 -2.40 -2.62
C GLU A 75 -10.18 -3.00 -1.24
N SER A 76 -9.12 -3.16 -0.44
CA SER A 76 -9.18 -3.68 0.92
C SER A 76 -8.06 -3.09 1.79
N VAL A 77 -8.30 -3.07 3.10
CA VAL A 77 -7.41 -2.50 4.12
C VAL A 77 -7.36 -3.41 5.35
N THR A 78 -6.25 -3.39 6.08
CA THR A 78 -6.14 -4.13 7.34
C THR A 78 -6.99 -3.50 8.44
N VAL A 79 -7.37 -4.29 9.45
CA VAL A 79 -8.15 -3.80 10.60
C VAL A 79 -7.40 -2.69 11.34
N GLU A 80 -6.07 -2.78 11.42
CA GLU A 80 -5.26 -1.73 12.04
C GLU A 80 -5.26 -0.44 11.22
N ALA A 81 -5.33 -0.52 9.88
CA ALA A 81 -5.47 0.65 9.02
C ALA A 81 -6.83 1.33 9.23
N GLU A 82 -7.91 0.55 9.38
CA GLU A 82 -9.25 1.09 9.71
C GLU A 82 -9.25 1.85 11.04
N ALA A 83 -8.54 1.37 12.06
CA ALA A 83 -8.40 2.05 13.34
C ALA A 83 -7.70 3.42 13.23
N ARG A 84 -6.94 3.66 12.15
CA ARG A 84 -6.34 4.97 11.81
C ARG A 84 -7.20 5.80 10.85
N GLY A 85 -8.42 5.36 10.59
CA GLY A 85 -9.36 6.02 9.69
C GLY A 85 -8.98 5.89 8.22
N ILE A 86 -8.28 4.82 7.83
CA ILE A 86 -8.05 4.43 6.44
C ILE A 86 -9.14 3.43 6.05
N THR A 87 -9.91 3.71 5.01
CA THR A 87 -11.10 2.91 4.66
C THR A 87 -11.00 2.34 3.25
N LYS A 88 -11.74 1.26 2.98
CA LYS A 88 -11.99 0.80 1.61
C LYS A 88 -12.52 1.96 0.76
N GLY A 89 -12.02 2.09 -0.46
CA GLY A 89 -12.33 3.17 -1.39
C GLY A 89 -11.48 4.43 -1.23
N MET A 90 -10.70 4.57 -0.16
CA MET A 90 -9.78 5.70 0.03
C MET A 90 -8.68 5.69 -1.04
N ILE A 91 -8.30 6.86 -1.55
CA ILE A 91 -7.22 6.99 -2.53
C ILE A 91 -5.88 6.65 -1.86
N GLY A 92 -5.02 5.89 -2.56
CA GLY A 92 -3.75 5.38 -2.04
C GLY A 92 -2.86 6.46 -1.40
N LYS A 93 -2.70 7.62 -2.05
CA LYS A 93 -1.91 8.74 -1.50
C LYS A 93 -2.50 9.33 -0.21
N ASP A 94 -3.83 9.40 -0.11
CA ASP A 94 -4.50 9.89 1.11
C ASP A 94 -4.37 8.89 2.26
N ALA A 95 -4.40 7.59 1.94
CA ALA A 95 -4.14 6.53 2.90
C ALA A 95 -2.70 6.59 3.41
N LEU A 96 -1.71 6.79 2.55
CA LEU A 96 -0.30 6.91 2.93
C LEU A 96 -0.05 8.08 3.90
N LEU A 97 -0.73 9.21 3.73
CA LEU A 97 -0.65 10.33 4.67
C LEU A 97 -1.19 10.01 6.09
N LYS A 98 -2.00 8.95 6.23
CA LYS A 98 -2.46 8.41 7.52
C LYS A 98 -1.56 7.29 8.08
N MET A 99 -0.49 6.95 7.36
CA MET A 99 0.51 5.95 7.75
C MET A 99 1.82 6.60 8.21
N ILE A 100 1.80 7.89 8.51
CA ILE A 100 2.92 8.63 9.13
C ILE A 100 2.82 8.54 10.65
#